data_AF-A0A6P1TPK2-F1
#
_entry.id   AF-A0A6P1TPK2-F1
#
_cell.length_a   1.000
_cell.length_b   1.000
_cell.length_c   1.000
_cell.angle_alpha   90.00
_cell.angle_beta   90.00
_cell.angle_gamma   90.00
#
_symmetry.space_group_name_H-M   'P 1'
#
loop_
_entity.id
_entity.type
_entity.pdbx_description
1 polymer ?
#
loop_
_entity_poly.entity_id
_entity_poly.type
_entity_poly.pdbx_seq_one_letter_code
_entity_poly.pdbx_strand_id
1 'polypeptide(L)'
;MSVAKKIPQRQCIGCGEMKNKKDMIRVIKTPEENIIIDATGKKNGRGAYICKSTECLQKAAKSRGLERSLKVSIPREVYEELEKELSGLEL
;
A
#
# COMPACT_ATOMS: atom_id res chain seq x y z
N MET A 1 18.01 12.29 -26.88
CA MET A 1 17.00 13.00 -26.08
C MET A 1 16.42 12.03 -25.05
N SER A 2 16.74 12.21 -23.77
CA SER A 2 16.21 11.37 -22.69
C SER A 2 14.73 11.70 -22.48
N VAL A 3 13.84 10.81 -22.92
CA VAL A 3 12.40 10.91 -22.70
C VAL A 3 12.16 11.03 -21.19
N ALA A 4 11.52 12.12 -20.76
CA ALA A 4 11.10 12.28 -19.37
C ALA A 4 10.21 11.08 -19.00
N LYS A 5 10.71 10.19 -18.14
CA LYS A 5 9.98 9.00 -17.73
C LYS A 5 8.72 9.43 -16.97
N LYS A 6 7.54 9.16 -17.53
CA LYS A 6 6.27 9.34 -16.82
C LYS A 6 6.30 8.56 -15.51
N ILE A 7 6.13 9.25 -14.38
CA ILE A 7 6.04 8.60 -13.07
C ILE A 7 4.65 7.94 -13.00
N PRO A 8 4.57 6.62 -12.80
CA PRO A 8 3.28 5.96 -12.67
C PRO A 8 2.53 6.50 -11.44
N GLN A 9 1.28 6.89 -11.63
CA GLN A 9 0.38 7.21 -10.53
C GLN A 9 -0.42 5.98 -10.11
N ARG A 10 -0.82 5.95 -8.84
CA ARG A 10 -1.61 4.89 -8.23
C ARG A 10 -2.70 5.52 -7.37
N GLN A 11 -3.85 4.86 -7.32
CA GLN A 11 -4.93 5.27 -6.46
C GLN A 11 -4.68 4.77 -5.04
N CYS A 12 -4.79 5.66 -4.05
CA CYS A 12 -4.80 5.28 -2.65
C CYS A 12 -6.10 4.56 -2.31
N ILE A 13 -6.00 3.39 -1.68
CA ILE A 13 -7.17 2.64 -1.19
C ILE A 13 -7.88 3.32 0.00
N GLY A 14 -7.20 4.23 0.69
CA GLY A 14 -7.74 4.95 1.86
C GLY A 14 -8.50 6.22 1.46
N CYS A 15 -7.85 7.13 0.72
CA CYS A 15 -8.45 8.41 0.32
C CYS A 15 -9.03 8.43 -1.11
N GLY A 16 -8.74 7.43 -1.96
CA GLY A 16 -9.22 7.39 -3.33
C GLY A 16 -8.49 8.30 -4.33
N GLU A 17 -7.52 9.09 -3.88
CA GLU A 17 -6.78 10.02 -4.74
C GLU A 17 -5.65 9.34 -5.52
N MET A 18 -5.33 9.89 -6.70
CA MET A 18 -4.19 9.47 -7.52
C MET A 18 -2.91 10.15 -7.01
N LYS A 19 -1.89 9.37 -6.64
CA LYS A 19 -0.60 9.87 -6.17
C LYS A 19 0.56 9.18 -6.86
N ASN A 20 1.75 9.76 -6.80
CA ASN A 20 2.94 9.14 -7.38
C ASN A 20 3.24 7.82 -6.66
N LYS A 21 3.58 6.78 -7.42
CA LYS A 21 3.94 5.46 -6.87
C LYS A 21 5.00 5.54 -5.75
N LYS A 22 5.94 6.49 -5.84
CA LYS A 22 7.05 6.64 -4.89
C LYS A 22 6.64 7.18 -3.51
N ASP A 23 5.50 7.88 -3.45
CA ASP A 23 5.03 8.55 -2.24
C ASP A 23 4.04 7.67 -1.45
N MET A 24 3.96 6.39 -1.81
CA MET A 24 2.97 5.45 -1.33
C MET A 24 3.64 4.16 -0.83
N ILE A 25 2.99 3.54 0.15
CA ILE A 25 3.32 2.19 0.60
C ILE A 25 2.55 1.19 -0.26
N ARG A 26 3.24 0.16 -0.75
CA ARG A 26 2.64 -0.94 -1.48
C ARG A 26 2.49 -2.14 -0.55
N VAL A 27 1.27 -2.64 -0.41
CA VAL A 27 0.99 -3.93 0.24
C VAL A 27 0.73 -4.95 -0.86
N ILE A 28 1.34 -6.12 -0.77
CA ILE A 28 1.13 -7.18 -1.76
C ILE A 28 0.66 -8.47 -1.14
N LYS A 29 -0.15 -9.20 -1.91
CA LYS A 29 -0.43 -10.61 -1.71
C LYS A 29 0.48 -11.41 -2.64
N THR A 30 1.40 -12.19 -2.07
CA THR A 30 2.32 -13.05 -2.84
C THR A 30 1.58 -14.28 -3.37
N PRO A 31 2.17 -15.02 -4.35
CA PRO A 31 1.62 -16.29 -4.82
C PRO A 31 1.46 -17.35 -3.72
N GLU A 32 2.28 -17.26 -2.67
CA GLU A 32 2.22 -18.12 -1.47
C GLU A 32 1.15 -17.67 -0.46
N GLU A 33 0.21 -16.81 -0.89
CA GLU A 33 -0.89 -16.27 -0.09
C GLU A 33 -0.44 -15.40 1.11
N ASN A 34 0.83 -15.01 1.16
CA ASN A 34 1.36 -14.14 2.20
C ASN A 34 1.08 -12.66 1.91
N ILE A 35 0.81 -11.89 2.96
CA ILE A 35 0.65 -10.44 2.87
C ILE A 35 1.90 -9.77 3.38
N ILE A 36 2.53 -8.95 2.54
CA ILE A 36 3.78 -8.29 2.88
C ILE A 36 3.81 -6.84 2.40
N ILE A 37 4.57 -6.00 3.10
CA ILE A 37 4.92 -4.66 2.66
C ILE A 37 6.03 -4.76 1.59
N ASP A 38 5.82 -4.11 0.45
CA ASP A 38 6.77 -4.07 -0.65
C ASP A 38 7.31 -2.65 -0.88
N ALA A 39 8.34 -2.29 -0.11
CA ALA A 39 9.07 -1.05 -0.30
C ALA A 39 9.83 -1.01 -1.65
N THR A 40 10.18 -2.16 -2.22
CA THR A 40 10.97 -2.24 -3.46
C THR A 40 10.12 -1.96 -4.71
N GLY A 41 8.82 -2.22 -4.62
CA GLY A 41 7.89 -2.14 -5.75
C GLY A 41 8.18 -3.13 -6.87
N LYS A 42 8.98 -4.18 -6.60
CA LYS A 42 9.45 -5.21 -7.54
C LYS A 42 8.90 -6.60 -7.23
N LYS A 43 8.33 -6.82 -6.04
CA LYS A 43 7.83 -8.14 -5.67
C LYS A 43 6.60 -8.51 -6.52
N ASN A 44 6.53 -9.79 -6.88
CA ASN A 44 5.44 -10.36 -7.68
C ASN A 44 4.22 -10.62 -6.81
N GLY A 45 3.04 -10.40 -7.39
CA GLY A 45 1.77 -10.58 -6.69
C GLY A 45 0.81 -9.43 -6.88
N ARG A 46 -0.37 -9.57 -6.30
CA ARG A 46 -1.41 -8.54 -6.37
C ARG A 46 -1.08 -7.44 -5.39
N GLY A 47 -1.04 -6.20 -5.86
CA GLY A 47 -0.66 -5.04 -5.04
C GLY A 47 -1.79 -4.05 -4.81
N ALA A 48 -1.83 -3.47 -3.63
CA ALA A 48 -2.64 -2.33 -3.25
C ALA A 48 -1.72 -1.19 -2.78
N TYR A 49 -2.13 0.05 -2.96
CA TYR A 49 -1.32 1.22 -2.60
C TYR A 49 -2.05 2.07 -1.56
N ILE A 50 -1.31 2.53 -0.58
CA ILE A 50 -1.80 3.41 0.48
C ILE A 50 -0.85 4.59 0.67
N CYS A 51 -1.38 5.76 1.00
CA CYS A 51 -0.55 6.91 1.34
C CYS A 51 0.33 6.59 2.55
N LYS A 52 1.49 7.25 2.65
CA LYS A 52 2.26 7.33 3.89
C LYS A 52 1.54 8.22 4.92
N SER A 53 0.37 7.76 5.38
CA SER A 53 -0.52 8.51 6.28
C SER A 53 -1.35 7.53 7.10
N THR A 54 -1.28 7.67 8.43
CA THR A 54 -2.08 6.91 9.39
C THR A 54 -3.58 7.07 9.13
N GLU A 55 -4.03 8.27 8.74
CA GLU A 55 -5.41 8.53 8.36
C GLU A 55 -5.85 7.67 7.16
N CYS A 56 -5.00 7.54 6.14
CA CYS A 56 -5.30 6.67 5.00
C CYS A 56 -5.36 5.20 5.39
N LEU A 57 -4.48 4.75 6.31
CA LEU A 57 -4.52 3.40 6.87
C LEU A 57 -5.83 3.12 7.60
N GLN A 58 -6.27 4.03 8.47
CA GLN A 58 -7.53 3.90 9.20
C GLN A 58 -8.73 3.85 8.24
N LYS A 59 -8.76 4.70 7.21
CA LYS A 59 -9.81 4.67 6.17
C LYS A 59 -9.81 3.35 5.41
N ALA A 60 -8.64 2.84 5.05
CA ALA A 60 -8.49 1.56 4.37
C ALA A 60 -8.95 0.38 5.24
N ALA A 61 -8.62 0.38 6.53
CA ALA A 61 -9.07 -0.63 7.48
C ALA A 61 -10.59 -0.61 7.66
N LYS A 62 -11.17 0.58 7.90
CA LYS A 62 -12.62 0.76 8.08
C LYS A 62 -13.44 0.33 6.86
N SER A 63 -12.93 0.61 5.66
CA SER A 63 -13.59 0.25 4.40
C SER A 63 -13.31 -1.18 3.92
N ARG A 64 -12.45 -1.92 4.63
CA ARG A 64 -11.89 -3.21 4.18
C ARG A 64 -11.25 -3.12 2.79
N GLY A 65 -10.57 -2.00 2.54
CA GLY A 65 -10.00 -1.66 1.25
C GLY A 65 -8.88 -2.61 0.84
N LEU A 66 -8.00 -3.00 1.77
CA LEU A 66 -6.92 -3.95 1.49
C LEU A 66 -7.48 -5.34 1.14
N GLU A 67 -8.47 -5.81 1.87
CA GLU A 67 -9.11 -7.11 1.66
C GLU A 67 -9.75 -7.19 0.28
N ARG A 68 -10.49 -6.16 -0.11
CA ARG A 68 -11.12 -6.04 -1.44
C ARG A 68 -10.06 -5.97 -2.54
N SER A 69 -9.04 -5.14 -2.34
CA SER A 69 -7.98 -4.94 -3.33
C SER A 69 -7.05 -6.15 -3.47
N LEU A 70 -6.88 -6.97 -2.43
CA LEU A 70 -6.01 -8.16 -2.44
C LEU A 70 -6.80 -9.47 -2.60
N LYS A 71 -8.14 -9.46 -2.47
CA LYS A 71 -9.03 -10.65 -2.45
C LYS A 71 -8.60 -11.68 -1.39
N VAL A 72 -8.34 -11.20 -0.18
CA VAL A 72 -7.99 -12.06 0.97
C VAL A 72 -8.35 -11.33 2.26
N SER A 73 -8.60 -12.06 3.34
CA SER A 73 -8.68 -11.44 4.67
C SER A 73 -7.31 -10.95 5.08
N ILE A 74 -7.23 -9.76 5.66
CA ILE A 74 -5.97 -9.19 6.13
C ILE A 74 -5.90 -9.40 7.65
N PRO A 75 -4.90 -10.15 8.15
CA PRO A 75 -4.69 -10.32 9.58
C PRO A 75 -4.43 -8.99 10.27
N ARG A 76 -4.80 -8.88 11.54
CA ARG A 76 -4.65 -7.64 12.32
C ARG A 76 -3.17 -7.25 12.45
N GLU A 77 -2.30 -8.24 12.55
CA GLU A 77 -0.85 -8.09 12.65
C GLU A 77 -0.27 -7.29 11.47
N VAL A 78 -0.85 -7.44 10.27
CA VAL A 78 -0.44 -6.67 9.08
C VAL A 78 -0.80 -5.19 9.23
N TYR A 79 -1.96 -4.87 9.78
CA TYR A 79 -2.34 -3.49 10.05
C TYR A 79 -1.44 -2.86 11.11
N GLU A 80 -1.09 -3.61 12.15
CA GLU A 80 -0.18 -3.16 13.21
C GLU A 80 1.24 -2.93 12.66
N GLU A 81 1.73 -3.78 11.76
CA GLU A 81 3.01 -3.57 11.07
C GLU A 81 2.99 -2.32 10.18
N LEU A 82 1.90 -2.12 9.42
CA LEU A 82 1.71 -0.92 8.61
C LEU A 82 1.65 0.36 9.45
N GLU A 83 1.01 0.32 10.61
CA GLU A 83 0.92 1.45 11.52
C GLU A 83 2.28 1.79 12.15
N LYS A 84 3.08 0.77 12.50
CA LYS A 84 4.46 0.95 12.96
C LYS A 84 5.34 1.56 11.88
N GLU A 85 5.25 1.07 10.65
CA GLU A 85 6.01 1.61 9.52
C GLU A 85 5.65 3.09 9.26
N LEU A 86 4.37 3.44 9.38
CA LEU A 86 3.89 4.81 9.20
C LEU A 86 4.32 5.76 10.32
N SER A 87 4.30 5.31 11.57
CA SER A 87 4.72 6.11 12.73
C SER A 87 6.24 6.22 12.84
N GLY A 88 6.99 5.20 12.41
CA GLY A 88 8.45 5.23 12.34
C GLY A 88 9.02 6.15 11.24
N LEU A 89 8.19 6.56 10.28
CA LEU A 89 8.53 7.53 9.22
C LEU A 89 8.41 9.00 9.67
N GLU A 90 7.95 9.27 10.89
CA GLU A 90 7.80 10.63 11.46
C GLU A 90 9.05 11.13 12.23
N LEU A 91 10.22 10.49 12.07
CA LEU A 91 11.50 10.89 12.69
C LEU A 91 12.50 11.48 11.70
#